data_AF-A0A952SPK1-F1
#
_entry.id   AF-A0A952SPK1-F1
#
_cell.length_a   1.000
_cell.length_b   1.000
_cell.length_c   1.000
_cell.angle_alpha   90.00
_cell.angle_beta   90.00
_cell.angle_gamma   90.00
#
_symmetry.space_group_name_H-M   'P 1'
#
loop_
_entity.id
_entity.type
_entity.pdbx_description
1 polymer ?
#
loop_
_entity_poly.entity_id
_entity_poly.type
_entity_poly.pdbx_seq_one_letter_code
_entity_poly.pdbx_strand_id
1 'polypeptide(L)'
;MADTDPNAAPPVDELAQLREFAGSVRKALALGDDADPASVLSALGNVSKELSETKARAESIQSAWASEKVSGAIRSALEASGVKPEFMEDAMLRATPLFTVNERGEVVTKADAKDTIPGQAPAAWIHGELMAQVKGRYWPTSVGAGARGAGFLNTDASGADAMFDPRSPSHSFTAQLQYEAKFGSVAADHARAKYRHRGKGFV
;
A
#
# COMPACT_ATOMS: atom_id res chain seq x y z
N MET A 1 -7.59 47.19 47.22
CA MET A 1 -7.29 47.53 45.81
C MET A 1 -6.06 48.41 45.87
N ALA A 2 -4.89 47.87 45.52
CA ALA A 2 -3.67 48.66 45.48
C ALA A 2 -3.72 49.53 44.21
N ASP A 3 -3.65 50.84 44.39
CA ASP A 3 -3.42 51.83 43.35
C ASP A 3 -2.09 51.54 42.66
N THR A 4 -2.13 50.90 41.51
CA THR A 4 -1.01 50.92 40.55
C THR A 4 -1.16 52.18 39.71
N ASP A 5 -0.59 53.28 40.19
CA ASP A 5 -0.38 54.49 39.40
C ASP A 5 0.60 54.15 38.25
N PRO A 6 0.18 54.24 36.97
CA PRO A 6 1.02 53.91 35.83
C PRO A 6 2.23 54.85 35.65
N ASN A 7 2.31 55.94 36.43
CA ASN A 7 3.45 56.87 36.46
C ASN A 7 4.36 56.73 37.70
N ALA A 8 4.08 55.78 38.60
CA ALA A 8 4.99 55.51 39.71
C ALA A 8 6.31 54.93 39.16
N ALA A 9 7.43 55.55 39.53
CA ALA A 9 8.75 55.02 39.17
C ALA A 9 8.87 53.58 39.68
N PRO A 10 9.35 52.64 38.85
CA PRO A 10 9.43 51.24 39.24
C PRO A 10 10.31 51.11 40.50
N PRO A 11 9.93 50.27 41.46
CA PRO A 11 10.72 50.04 42.66
C PRO A 11 12.15 49.61 42.29
N VAL A 12 13.12 50.00 43.11
CA VAL A 12 14.57 49.80 42.86
C VAL A 12 14.91 48.32 42.58
N ASP A 13 14.16 47.40 43.18
CA ASP A 13 14.31 45.95 42.98
C ASP A 13 13.92 45.50 41.57
N GLU A 14 12.89 46.08 40.95
CA GLU A 14 12.51 45.80 39.56
C GLU A 14 13.57 46.30 38.58
N LEU A 15 14.16 47.46 38.85
CA LEU A 15 15.27 47.99 38.05
C LEU A 15 16.52 47.12 38.12
N ALA A 16 16.79 46.49 39.28
CA ALA A 16 17.89 45.54 39.44
C ALA A 16 17.64 44.26 38.62
N GLN A 17 16.43 43.70 38.69
CA GLN A 17 16.05 42.51 37.93
C GLN A 17 16.11 42.75 36.41
N LEU A 18 15.65 43.91 35.94
CA LEU A 18 15.71 44.25 34.51
C LEU A 18 17.15 44.39 34.00
N ARG A 19 18.07 44.90 34.82
CA ARG A 19 19.50 44.97 34.47
C ARG A 19 20.15 43.59 34.40
N GLU A 20 19.82 42.72 35.36
CA GLU A 20 20.31 41.34 35.36
C GLU A 20 19.78 40.56 34.15
N PHE A 21 18.49 40.71 33.83
CA PHE A 21 17.89 40.15 32.62
C PHE A 21 18.58 40.68 31.36
N ALA A 22 18.76 41.99 31.21
CA ALA A 22 19.44 42.57 30.06
C ALA A 22 20.89 42.06 29.91
N GLY A 23 21.62 41.94 31.02
CA GLY A 23 22.96 41.34 31.02
C GLY A 23 22.94 39.87 30.59
N SER A 24 21.97 39.09 31.07
CA SER A 24 21.81 37.69 30.67
C SER A 24 21.52 37.53 29.17
N VAL A 25 20.68 38.40 28.60
CA VAL A 25 20.35 38.41 27.16
C VAL A 25 21.57 38.79 26.33
N ARG A 26 22.34 39.83 26.73
CA ARG A 26 23.59 40.20 26.04
C ARG A 26 24.58 39.05 26.04
N LYS A 27 24.80 38.43 27.20
CA LYS A 27 25.69 37.27 27.34
C LYS A 27 25.24 36.09 26.49
N ALA A 28 23.95 35.78 26.45
CA ALA A 28 23.38 34.71 25.64
C ALA A 28 23.55 34.97 24.13
N LEU A 29 23.50 36.23 23.71
CA LEU A 29 23.74 36.66 22.33
C LEU A 29 25.23 36.89 22.01
N ALA A 30 26.12 36.60 22.96
CA ALA A 30 27.56 36.89 22.87
C ALA A 30 27.87 38.36 22.53
N LEU A 31 27.00 39.28 22.94
CA LEU A 31 27.18 40.71 22.84
C LEU A 31 28.00 41.20 24.05
N GLY A 32 28.88 42.18 23.84
CA GLY A 32 29.64 42.80 24.93
C GLY A 32 28.71 43.49 25.95
N ASP A 33 29.20 43.68 27.18
CA ASP A 33 28.40 44.27 28.27
C ASP A 33 27.92 45.69 27.97
N ASP A 34 28.59 46.42 27.08
CA ASP A 34 28.22 47.77 26.64
C ASP A 34 27.36 47.81 25.37
N ALA A 35 26.84 46.67 24.91
CA ALA A 35 26.02 46.63 23.71
C ALA A 35 24.76 47.50 23.85
N ASP A 36 24.55 48.36 22.86
CA ASP A 36 23.40 49.26 22.83
C ASP A 36 22.09 48.45 22.62
N PRO A 37 20.95 48.97 23.10
CA PRO A 37 19.67 48.27 22.97
C PRO A 37 19.28 47.96 21.51
N ALA A 38 19.70 48.77 20.53
CA ALA A 38 19.38 48.52 19.14
C ALA A 38 20.18 47.33 18.58
N SER A 39 21.44 47.18 18.98
CA SER A 39 22.26 46.00 18.67
C SER A 39 21.67 44.72 19.27
N VAL A 40 21.15 44.78 20.50
CA VAL A 40 20.47 43.63 21.14
C VAL A 40 19.19 43.25 20.37
N LEU A 41 18.37 44.23 19.98
CA LEU A 41 17.16 44.00 19.20
C LEU A 41 17.46 43.45 17.80
N SER A 42 18.51 43.95 17.15
CA SER A 42 18.95 43.44 15.85
C SER A 42 19.43 41.99 15.95
N ALA A 43 20.24 41.67 16.98
CA ALA A 43 20.69 40.31 17.23
C ALA A 43 19.53 39.34 17.52
N LEU A 44 18.54 39.76 18.32
CA LEU A 44 17.32 38.99 18.55
C LEU A 44 16.52 38.76 17.27
N GLY A 45 16.41 39.79 16.41
CA GLY A 45 15.77 39.67 15.10
C GLY A 45 16.47 38.65 14.19
N ASN A 46 17.81 38.66 14.18
CA ASN A 46 18.60 37.68 13.44
C ASN A 46 18.41 36.26 13.98
N VAL A 47 18.46 36.08 15.30
CA VAL A 47 18.21 34.77 15.94
C VAL A 47 16.81 34.25 15.64
N SER A 48 15.78 35.10 15.70
CA SER A 48 14.42 34.71 15.35
C SER A 48 14.31 34.28 13.89
N LYS A 49 15.02 34.97 12.99
CA LYS A 49 15.06 34.62 11.57
C LYS A 49 15.77 33.28 11.36
N GLU A 50 16.94 33.08 11.96
CA GLU A 50 17.67 31.82 11.93
C GLU A 50 16.85 30.66 12.51
N LEU A 51 16.12 30.88 13.61
CA LEU A 51 15.21 29.89 14.18
C LEU A 51 14.12 29.51 13.18
N SER A 52 13.49 30.50 12.53
CA SER A 52 12.46 30.23 11.53
C SER A 52 13.01 29.47 10.31
N GLU A 53 14.21 29.82 9.84
CA GLU A 53 14.86 29.16 8.71
C GLU A 53 15.30 27.73 9.06
N THR A 54 15.87 27.53 10.25
CA THR A 54 16.28 26.20 10.72
C THR A 54 15.07 25.30 10.96
N LYS A 55 13.98 25.82 11.49
CA LYS A 55 12.72 25.10 11.62
C LYS A 55 12.16 24.70 10.25
N ALA A 56 12.13 25.63 9.30
CA ALA A 56 11.69 25.32 7.93
C ALA A 56 12.57 24.26 7.25
N ARG A 57 13.89 24.30 7.47
CA ARG A 57 14.82 23.26 6.98
C ARG A 57 14.61 21.91 7.67
N ALA A 58 14.33 21.90 8.97
CA ALA A 58 14.04 20.68 9.70
C ALA A 58 12.76 20.02 9.18
N GLU A 59 11.70 20.80 8.97
CA GLU A 59 10.43 20.33 8.40
C GLU A 59 10.59 19.79 6.96
N SER A 60 11.41 20.45 6.13
CA SER A 60 11.69 19.97 4.77
C SER A 60 12.48 18.67 4.74
N ILE A 61 13.46 18.51 5.63
CA ILE A 61 14.22 17.26 5.76
C ILE A 61 13.33 16.14 6.28
N GLN A 62 12.50 16.40 7.30
CA GLN A 62 11.58 15.40 7.86
C GLN A 62 10.55 14.92 6.82
N SER A 63 9.99 15.83 6.03
CA SER A 63 9.07 15.47 4.96
C SER A 63 9.75 14.68 3.84
N ALA A 64 10.99 15.03 3.47
CA ALA A 64 11.79 14.26 2.52
C ALA A 64 12.08 12.84 3.03
N TRP A 65 12.51 12.70 4.29
CA TRP A 65 12.77 11.41 4.92
C TRP A 65 11.52 10.54 5.03
N ALA A 66 10.38 11.13 5.38
CA ALA A 66 9.11 10.42 5.41
C ALA A 66 8.73 9.90 4.00
N SER A 67 8.90 10.73 2.98
CA SER A 67 8.63 10.34 1.58
C SER A 67 9.56 9.22 1.10
N GLU A 68 10.85 9.29 1.42
CA GLU A 68 11.82 8.26 1.07
C GLU A 68 11.51 6.94 1.77
N LYS A 69 11.16 6.99 3.06
CA LYS A 69 10.79 5.81 3.84
C LYS A 69 9.53 5.13 3.30
N VAL A 70 8.52 5.93 2.96
CA VAL A 70 7.29 5.43 2.31
C VAL A 70 7.62 4.77 0.97
N SER A 71 8.40 5.45 0.13
CA SER A 71 8.80 4.93 -1.19
C SER A 71 9.58 3.62 -1.09
N GLY A 72 10.53 3.53 -0.16
CA GLY A 72 11.32 2.32 0.09
C GLY A 72 10.49 1.15 0.63
N ALA A 73 9.56 1.42 1.55
CA ALA A 73 8.66 0.41 2.10
C ALA A 73 7.69 -0.12 1.03
N ILE A 74 7.16 0.76 0.17
CA ILE A 74 6.27 0.36 -0.93
C ILE A 74 7.05 -0.45 -1.98
N ARG A 75 8.23 0.03 -2.39
CA ARG A 75 9.06 -0.66 -3.40
C ARG A 75 9.43 -2.07 -2.94
N SER A 76 9.94 -2.20 -1.72
CA SER A 76 10.29 -3.52 -1.15
C SER A 76 9.08 -4.46 -1.07
N ALA A 77 7.90 -3.93 -0.71
CA ALA A 77 6.67 -4.72 -0.67
C ALA A 77 6.18 -5.14 -2.07
N LEU A 78 6.30 -4.25 -3.09
CA LEU A 78 5.95 -4.56 -4.47
C LEU A 78 6.89 -5.60 -5.09
N GLU A 79 8.20 -5.47 -4.83
CA GLU A 79 9.21 -6.47 -5.23
C GLU A 79 8.91 -7.84 -4.61
N ALA A 80 8.65 -7.88 -3.31
CA ALA A 80 8.29 -9.12 -2.60
C ALA A 80 7.00 -9.75 -3.15
N SER A 81 6.06 -8.93 -3.63
CA SER A 81 4.79 -9.40 -4.19
C SER A 81 4.91 -9.98 -5.61
N GLY A 82 6.04 -9.81 -6.29
CA GLY A 82 6.27 -10.33 -7.64
C GLY A 82 5.61 -9.51 -8.76
N VAL A 83 5.48 -8.19 -8.58
CA VAL A 83 5.02 -7.28 -9.64
C VAL A 83 6.00 -7.29 -10.82
N LYS A 84 5.48 -7.24 -12.04
CA LYS A 84 6.32 -7.11 -13.25
C LYS A 84 7.12 -5.79 -13.19
N PRO A 85 8.42 -5.80 -13.51
CA PRO A 85 9.27 -4.60 -13.41
C PRO A 85 8.76 -3.45 -14.28
N GLU A 86 8.15 -3.75 -15.43
CA GLU A 86 7.54 -2.77 -16.35
C GLU A 86 6.41 -1.94 -15.72
N PHE A 87 5.74 -2.47 -14.70
CA PHE A 87 4.63 -1.80 -14.02
C PHE A 87 4.96 -1.35 -12.60
N MET A 88 6.22 -1.47 -12.18
CA MET A 88 6.64 -1.09 -10.83
C MET A 88 6.38 0.40 -10.56
N GLU A 89 6.76 1.28 -11.49
CA GLU A 89 6.56 2.72 -11.36
C GLU A 89 5.07 3.11 -11.36
N ASP A 90 4.24 2.45 -12.17
CA ASP A 90 2.79 2.70 -12.18
C ASP A 90 2.12 2.24 -10.88
N ALA A 91 2.56 1.11 -10.32
CA ALA A 91 2.11 0.63 -9.01
C ALA A 91 2.57 1.56 -7.88
N MET A 92 3.81 2.06 -7.93
CA MET A 92 4.33 3.03 -6.98
C MET A 92 3.55 4.35 -7.04
N LEU A 93 3.24 4.85 -8.24
CA LEU A 93 2.48 6.09 -8.42
C LEU A 93 1.08 6.00 -7.80
N ARG A 94 0.42 4.83 -7.89
CA ARG A 94 -0.87 4.58 -7.24
C ARG A 94 -0.77 4.45 -5.73
N ALA A 95 0.28 3.80 -5.24
CA ALA A 95 0.44 3.50 -3.82
C ALA A 95 0.90 4.74 -3.01
N THR A 96 1.85 5.51 -3.51
CA THR A 96 2.48 6.65 -2.81
C THR A 96 1.49 7.61 -2.14
N PRO A 97 0.40 8.08 -2.79
CA PRO A 97 -0.53 9.01 -2.15
C PRO A 97 -1.35 8.40 -0.99
N LEU A 98 -1.39 7.06 -0.86
CA LEU A 98 -2.21 6.34 0.10
C LEU A 98 -1.50 6.07 1.43
N PHE A 99 -0.17 6.20 1.50
CA PHE A 99 0.62 5.87 2.70
C PHE A 99 1.20 7.11 3.40
N THR A 100 1.34 7.00 4.72
CA THR A 100 2.03 7.95 5.59
C THR A 100 2.85 7.22 6.63
N VAL A 101 3.82 7.91 7.22
CA VAL A 101 4.54 7.43 8.40
C VAL A 101 3.73 7.76 9.65
N ASN A 102 3.42 6.77 10.49
CA ASN A 102 2.74 6.98 11.77
C ASN A 102 3.72 7.50 12.84
N GLU A 103 3.19 7.85 14.03
CA GLU A 103 3.99 8.29 15.18
C GLU A 103 5.00 7.24 15.67
N ARG A 104 4.76 5.95 15.36
CA ARG A 104 5.67 4.84 15.67
C ARG A 104 6.76 4.66 14.62
N GLY A 105 6.78 5.50 13.58
CA GLY A 105 7.73 5.42 12.48
C GLY A 105 7.42 4.31 11.47
N GLU A 106 6.24 3.69 11.50
CA GLU A 106 5.84 2.65 10.55
C GLU A 106 5.07 3.27 9.37
N VAL A 107 5.25 2.69 8.18
CA VAL A 107 4.51 3.11 6.99
C VAL A 107 3.15 2.43 7.01
N VAL A 108 2.10 3.23 7.09
CA VAL A 108 0.70 2.76 7.16
C VAL A 108 -0.18 3.54 6.19
N THR A 109 -1.29 2.93 5.77
CA THR A 109 -2.30 3.62 4.96
C THR A 109 -2.93 4.79 5.74
N LYS A 110 -3.17 5.90 5.04
CA LYS A 110 -3.84 7.10 5.57
C LYS A 110 -5.25 6.76 6.01
N ALA A 111 -5.72 7.40 7.08
CA ALA A 111 -7.10 7.29 7.53
C ALA A 111 -8.12 7.80 6.49
N ASP A 112 -7.72 8.82 5.72
CA ASP A 112 -8.56 9.48 4.72
C ASP A 112 -8.44 8.88 3.31
N ALA A 113 -7.70 7.77 3.15
CA ALA A 113 -7.56 7.11 1.86
C ALA A 113 -8.89 6.46 1.45
N LYS A 114 -9.44 6.90 0.31
CA LYS A 114 -10.69 6.36 -0.24
C LYS A 114 -10.48 4.88 -0.64
N ASP A 115 -11.45 4.04 -0.29
CA ASP A 115 -11.51 2.61 -0.62
C ASP A 115 -10.34 1.78 -0.06
N THR A 116 -9.66 2.28 0.97
CA THR A 116 -8.52 1.61 1.61
C THR A 116 -8.74 1.40 3.11
N ILE A 117 -8.33 0.23 3.61
CA ILE A 117 -8.38 -0.06 5.05
C ILE A 117 -7.33 0.80 5.77
N PRO A 118 -7.71 1.63 6.76
CA PRO A 118 -6.76 2.52 7.45
C PRO A 118 -5.82 1.74 8.37
N GLY A 119 -4.57 2.20 8.50
CA GLY A 119 -3.57 1.58 9.38
C GLY A 119 -2.95 0.28 8.85
N GLN A 120 -3.16 -0.05 7.58
CA GLN A 120 -2.66 -1.28 6.97
C GLN A 120 -1.21 -1.12 6.49
N ALA A 121 -0.40 -2.17 6.67
CA ALA A 121 0.96 -2.22 6.14
C ALA A 121 0.96 -2.35 4.60
N PRO A 122 1.98 -1.82 3.89
CA PRO A 122 2.05 -1.86 2.42
C PRO A 122 1.86 -3.24 1.80
N ALA A 123 2.48 -4.28 2.38
CA ALA A 123 2.34 -5.64 1.89
C ALA A 123 0.89 -6.16 1.97
N ALA A 124 0.22 -5.90 3.10
CA ALA A 124 -1.16 -6.35 3.29
C ALA A 124 -2.12 -5.59 2.36
N TRP A 125 -1.88 -4.30 2.14
CA TRP A 125 -2.63 -3.50 1.16
C TRP A 125 -2.45 -4.00 -0.27
N ILE A 126 -1.21 -4.32 -0.68
CA ILE A 126 -0.92 -4.86 -2.01
C ILE A 126 -1.71 -6.16 -2.24
N HIS A 127 -1.72 -7.07 -1.27
CA HIS A 127 -2.45 -8.33 -1.40
C HIS A 127 -3.97 -8.17 -1.33
N GLY A 128 -4.48 -7.27 -0.48
CA GLY A 128 -5.90 -7.09 -0.25
C GLY A 128 -6.60 -6.29 -1.35
N GLU A 129 -5.97 -5.22 -1.83
CA GLU A 129 -6.62 -4.24 -2.71
C GLU A 129 -6.00 -4.24 -4.11
N LEU A 130 -4.68 -4.02 -4.19
CA LEU A 130 -4.01 -3.86 -5.48
C LEU A 130 -4.08 -5.15 -6.32
N MET A 131 -3.79 -6.30 -5.70
CA MET A 131 -3.93 -7.60 -6.36
C MET A 131 -5.40 -7.90 -6.71
N ALA A 132 -6.37 -7.53 -5.87
CA ALA A 132 -7.77 -7.82 -6.15
C ALA A 132 -8.29 -7.03 -7.37
N GLN A 133 -7.88 -5.77 -7.51
CA GLN A 133 -8.38 -4.88 -8.57
C GLN A 133 -7.67 -5.05 -9.91
N VAL A 134 -6.36 -5.31 -9.91
CA VAL A 134 -5.52 -5.21 -11.12
C VAL A 134 -4.57 -6.40 -11.32
N LYS A 135 -4.89 -7.57 -10.75
CA LYS A 135 -4.10 -8.82 -10.86
C LYS A 135 -3.57 -9.08 -12.27
N GLY A 136 -4.45 -9.01 -13.27
CA GLY A 136 -4.12 -9.39 -14.65
C GLY A 136 -3.14 -8.44 -15.35
N ARG A 137 -2.99 -7.20 -14.86
CA ARG A 137 -2.09 -6.21 -15.44
C ARG A 137 -0.70 -6.30 -14.82
N TYR A 138 -0.63 -6.16 -13.50
CA TYR A 138 0.63 -5.98 -12.77
C TYR A 138 1.33 -7.28 -12.40
N TRP A 139 0.58 -8.36 -12.19
CA TRP A 139 1.16 -9.66 -11.92
C TRP A 139 1.16 -10.50 -13.19
N PRO A 140 2.16 -11.38 -13.38
CA PRO A 140 1.99 -12.45 -14.33
C PRO A 140 0.72 -13.20 -13.93
N THR A 141 -0.20 -13.37 -14.88
CA THR A 141 -1.28 -14.32 -14.72
C THR A 141 -0.60 -15.61 -14.31
N SER A 142 -0.99 -16.17 -13.16
CA SER A 142 -0.54 -17.52 -12.82
C SER A 142 -1.07 -18.42 -13.93
N VAL A 143 -0.27 -18.60 -14.97
CA VAL A 143 -0.34 -19.74 -15.86
C VAL A 143 0.03 -20.86 -14.92
N GLY A 144 -0.99 -21.44 -14.28
CA GLY A 144 -0.83 -22.45 -13.25
C GLY A 144 0.27 -23.39 -13.70
N ALA A 145 1.32 -23.50 -12.89
CA ALA A 145 2.55 -24.19 -13.22
C ALA A 145 2.26 -25.67 -13.44
N GLY A 146 1.72 -26.04 -14.61
CA GLY A 146 1.37 -27.41 -14.99
C GLY A 146 0.71 -28.25 -13.90
N ALA A 147 0.10 -27.62 -12.89
CA ALA A 147 -0.54 -28.28 -11.79
C ALA A 147 -1.87 -28.74 -12.35
N ARG A 148 -1.78 -29.87 -13.07
CA ARG A 148 -2.82 -30.86 -13.21
C ARG A 148 -3.42 -31.01 -11.82
N GLY A 149 -4.47 -30.23 -11.55
CA GLY A 149 -5.22 -30.33 -10.33
C GLY A 149 -5.66 -31.77 -10.23
N ALA A 150 -5.10 -32.49 -9.27
CA ALA A 150 -5.60 -33.78 -8.80
C ALA A 150 -6.93 -33.55 -8.06
N GLY A 151 -7.91 -33.04 -8.81
CA GLY A 151 -9.22 -32.57 -8.36
C GLY A 151 -10.25 -32.54 -9.50
N PHE A 152 -9.80 -32.69 -10.74
CA PHE A 152 -10.53 -33.42 -11.75
C PHE A 152 -9.57 -34.45 -12.34
N LEU A 153 -9.50 -35.61 -11.68
CA LEU A 153 -9.68 -36.83 -12.47
C LEU A 153 -10.87 -36.45 -13.40
N ASN A 154 -10.74 -36.33 -14.72
CA ASN A 154 -10.42 -37.49 -15.54
C ASN A 154 -10.74 -38.77 -14.74
N THR A 155 -11.95 -38.83 -14.16
CA THR A 155 -12.84 -39.96 -14.37
C THR A 155 -12.79 -40.13 -15.86
N ASP A 156 -11.81 -40.91 -16.26
CA ASP A 156 -11.83 -41.84 -17.33
C ASP A 156 -12.94 -41.49 -18.34
N ALA A 157 -12.54 -41.16 -19.57
CA ALA A 157 -13.46 -41.25 -20.69
C ALA A 157 -14.12 -42.67 -20.78
N SER A 158 -13.68 -43.64 -19.96
CA SER A 158 -14.33 -44.92 -19.72
C SER A 158 -15.55 -44.91 -18.77
N GLY A 159 -15.82 -43.83 -18.03
CA GLY A 159 -16.89 -43.77 -17.01
C GLY A 159 -18.10 -42.93 -17.39
N ALA A 160 -17.95 -41.98 -18.32
CA ALA A 160 -19.05 -41.14 -18.80
C ALA A 160 -19.56 -41.58 -20.18
N ASP A 161 -19.07 -42.67 -20.78
CA ASP A 161 -19.47 -43.15 -22.11
C ASP A 161 -20.78 -43.97 -22.12
N ALA A 162 -21.45 -44.07 -20.96
CA ALA A 162 -22.69 -44.81 -20.78
C ALA A 162 -23.83 -44.34 -21.71
N MET A 163 -23.82 -43.09 -22.22
CA MET A 163 -24.81 -42.67 -23.23
C MET A 163 -24.61 -43.31 -24.62
N PHE A 164 -23.45 -43.93 -24.86
CA PHE A 164 -23.19 -44.73 -26.06
C PHE A 164 -23.46 -46.23 -25.87
N ASP A 165 -23.71 -46.70 -24.63
CA ASP A 165 -24.12 -48.08 -24.37
C ASP A 165 -25.63 -48.25 -24.61
N PRO A 166 -26.08 -49.06 -25.58
CA PRO A 166 -27.50 -49.28 -25.85
C PRO A 166 -28.30 -49.87 -24.68
N ARG A 167 -27.60 -50.46 -23.69
CA ARG A 167 -28.22 -51.09 -22.51
C ARG A 167 -28.29 -50.15 -21.31
N SER A 168 -27.67 -48.96 -21.39
CA SER A 168 -27.71 -47.99 -20.31
C SER A 168 -29.04 -47.21 -20.33
N PRO A 169 -29.65 -46.93 -19.16
CA PRO A 169 -30.78 -46.00 -19.08
C PRO A 169 -30.42 -44.57 -19.52
N SER A 170 -29.13 -44.25 -19.63
CA SER A 170 -28.64 -42.97 -20.14
C SER A 170 -28.46 -42.92 -21.65
N HIS A 171 -28.85 -43.97 -22.40
CA HIS A 171 -28.73 -44.01 -23.85
C HIS A 171 -29.72 -43.07 -24.53
N SER A 172 -29.26 -41.89 -24.93
CA SER A 172 -30.05 -40.94 -25.71
C SER A 172 -29.20 -40.21 -26.73
N PHE A 173 -29.79 -39.92 -27.90
CA PHE A 173 -29.12 -39.18 -28.96
C PHE A 173 -28.71 -37.76 -28.51
N THR A 174 -29.55 -37.09 -27.72
CA THR A 174 -29.27 -35.77 -27.17
C THR A 174 -28.03 -35.78 -26.26
N ALA A 175 -27.87 -36.79 -25.41
CA ALA A 175 -26.68 -36.93 -24.57
C ALA A 175 -25.41 -37.20 -25.39
N GLN A 176 -25.53 -37.95 -26.49
CA GLN A 176 -24.41 -38.19 -27.42
C GLN A 176 -23.96 -36.89 -28.12
N LEU A 177 -24.90 -36.05 -28.54
CA LEU A 177 -24.59 -34.74 -29.12
C LEU A 177 -23.94 -33.78 -28.10
N GLN A 178 -24.43 -33.77 -26.86
CA GLN A 178 -23.82 -32.98 -25.79
C GLN A 178 -22.40 -33.44 -25.48
N TYR A 179 -22.16 -34.76 -25.53
CA TYR A 179 -20.82 -35.31 -25.39
C TYR A 179 -19.91 -34.89 -26.56
N GLU A 180 -20.40 -34.95 -27.79
CA GLU A 180 -19.66 -34.51 -28.98
C GLU A 180 -19.34 -33.01 -28.95
N ALA A 181 -20.27 -32.17 -28.49
CA ALA A 181 -20.05 -30.74 -28.30
C ALA A 181 -19.01 -30.44 -27.22
N LYS A 182 -18.94 -31.25 -26.16
CA LYS A 182 -18.06 -31.05 -25.01
C LYS A 182 -16.65 -31.62 -25.22
N PHE A 183 -16.52 -32.75 -25.91
CA PHE A 183 -15.28 -33.51 -26.02
C PHE A 183 -14.76 -33.68 -27.45
N GLY A 184 -15.54 -33.26 -28.45
CA GLY A 184 -15.18 -33.34 -29.87
C GLY A 184 -15.59 -34.66 -30.54
N SER A 185 -15.64 -34.63 -31.87
CA SER A 185 -16.08 -35.76 -32.72
C SER A 185 -15.18 -36.99 -32.60
N VAL A 186 -13.86 -36.80 -32.50
CA VAL A 186 -12.89 -37.92 -32.38
C VAL A 186 -13.13 -38.73 -31.09
N ALA A 187 -13.43 -38.06 -29.98
CA ALA A 187 -13.74 -38.73 -28.72
C ALA A 187 -15.11 -39.44 -28.77
N ALA A 188 -16.09 -38.84 -29.44
CA ALA A 188 -17.40 -39.45 -29.67
C ALA A 188 -17.30 -40.71 -30.54
N ASP A 189 -16.50 -40.68 -31.60
CA ASP A 189 -16.30 -41.83 -32.49
C ASP A 189 -15.58 -43.00 -31.79
N HIS A 190 -14.59 -42.70 -30.94
CA HIS A 190 -13.94 -43.72 -30.11
C HIS A 190 -14.93 -44.39 -29.14
N ALA A 191 -15.82 -43.59 -28.52
CA ALA A 191 -16.86 -44.12 -27.65
C ALA A 191 -17.91 -44.95 -28.43
N ARG A 192 -18.36 -44.48 -29.60
CA ARG A 192 -19.26 -45.25 -30.50
C ARG A 192 -18.62 -46.59 -30.90
N ALA A 193 -17.33 -46.60 -31.23
CA ALA A 193 -16.60 -47.80 -31.61
C ALA A 193 -16.57 -48.85 -30.47
N LYS A 194 -16.42 -48.41 -29.22
CA LYS A 194 -16.41 -49.28 -28.03
C LYS A 194 -17.72 -50.07 -27.86
N TYR A 195 -18.87 -49.48 -28.20
CA TYR A 195 -20.20 -50.10 -28.04
C TYR A 195 -20.80 -50.67 -29.32
N ARG A 196 -20.17 -50.46 -30.48
CA ARG A 196 -20.63 -50.93 -31.81
C ARG A 196 -20.92 -52.43 -31.88
N HIS A 197 -20.22 -53.24 -31.07
CA HIS A 197 -20.37 -54.70 -31.06
C HIS A 197 -21.33 -55.23 -29.98
N ARG A 198 -21.78 -54.39 -29.03
CA ARG A 198 -22.59 -54.82 -27.88
C ARG A 198 -24.09 -54.91 -28.17
N GLY A 199 -24.54 -54.45 -29.35
CA GLY A 199 -25.94 -54.48 -29.79
C GLY A 199 -26.36 -55.75 -30.55
N LYS A 200 -25.47 -56.70 -30.86
CA LYS A 200 -25.85 -57.96 -31.52
C LYS A 200 -26.38 -58.96 -30.50
N GLY A 201 -27.63 -58.78 -30.08
CA GLY A 201 -28.27 -59.69 -29.13
C GLY A 201 -29.68 -59.30 -28.68
N PHE A 202 -30.42 -58.54 -29.48
CA PHE A 202 -31.86 -58.42 -29.30
C PHE A 202 -32.52 -58.81 -30.63
N VAL A 203 -33.33 -59.86 -30.55
CA VAL A 203 -34.33 -60.29 -31.54
C VAL A 203 -35.42 -59.24 -31.60
#